data_AF-A0A0S2M0Z9-F1
#
_entry.id   AF-A0A0S2M0Z9-F1
#
_cell.length_a   1.000
_cell.length_b   1.000
_cell.length_c   1.000
_cell.angle_alpha   90.00
_cell.angle_beta   90.00
_cell.angle_gamma   90.00
#
_symmetry.space_group_name_H-M   'P 1'
#
loop_
_entity.id
_entity.type
_entity.pdbx_description
1 polymer ?
#
loop_
_entity_poly.entity_id
_entity_poly.type
_entity_poly.pdbx_seq_one_letter_code
_entity_poly.pdbx_strand_id
1 'polypeptide(L)'
;MNGKIADVTEEAGFVPSNHSIGTTPTRDPSVTALALHAIVSAGPECHADLDSVMAGILRMANTRIHHWFAALHRPAEAEFVADMLVRPDFNEQMLWGYLNGDPGKVQVRRQLAQFLDSDLVQQILVGSIRQGNHSS
;
A
#
# COMPACT_ATOMS: atom_id res chain seq x y z
N MET A 1 9.50 -20.55 59.08
CA MET A 1 8.58 -21.51 58.42
C MET A 1 7.58 -20.72 57.58
N ASN A 2 7.51 -21.05 56.29
CA ASN A 2 6.41 -20.84 55.33
C ASN A 2 5.78 -19.45 55.14
N GLY A 3 6.20 -18.79 54.05
CA GLY A 3 5.40 -18.63 52.82
C GLY A 3 4.07 -17.86 52.87
N LYS A 4 4.03 -16.69 52.19
CA LYS A 4 2.88 -16.30 51.37
C LYS A 4 3.30 -15.29 50.30
N ILE A 5 2.99 -15.63 49.05
CA ILE A 5 3.11 -14.81 47.85
C ILE A 5 1.84 -13.96 47.74
N ALA A 6 1.97 -12.69 47.42
CA ALA A 6 0.88 -11.90 46.84
C ALA A 6 1.46 -10.99 45.75
N ASP A 7 1.07 -11.33 44.54
CA ASP A 7 1.16 -10.60 43.29
C ASP A 7 0.29 -9.33 43.37
N VAL A 8 0.84 -8.16 43.02
CA VAL A 8 0.08 -7.06 42.40
C VAL A 8 1.01 -6.36 41.41
N THR A 9 0.58 -6.45 40.16
CA THR A 9 1.01 -5.85 38.90
C THR A 9 0.74 -4.33 38.87
N GLU A 10 1.03 -3.67 37.73
CA GLU A 10 0.76 -2.26 37.34
C GLU A 10 1.92 -1.26 37.57
N GLU A 11 2.43 -0.52 36.58
CA GLU A 11 2.16 -0.41 35.15
C GLU A 11 3.47 0.08 34.52
N ALA A 12 3.91 -0.59 33.45
CA ALA A 12 4.87 0.01 32.54
C ALA A 12 4.28 1.32 32.01
N GLY A 13 4.99 2.42 32.21
CA GLY A 13 4.72 3.68 31.52
C GLY A 13 5.00 3.53 30.03
N PHE A 14 4.12 2.83 29.33
CA PHE A 14 4.03 2.87 27.87
C PHE A 14 3.27 4.14 27.52
N VAL A 15 4.03 5.20 27.25
CA VAL A 15 3.49 6.38 26.56
C VAL A 15 3.23 5.93 25.12
N PRO A 16 1.99 5.83 24.63
CA PRO A 16 1.78 5.69 23.20
C PRO A 16 2.27 6.99 22.57
N SER A 17 3.42 6.93 21.91
CA SER A 17 3.85 7.96 20.97
C SER A 17 2.71 8.22 20.02
N ASN A 18 2.18 9.44 20.04
CA ASN A 18 1.27 10.01 19.05
C ASN A 18 1.90 9.87 17.66
N HIS A 19 1.78 8.69 17.06
CA HIS A 19 1.79 8.58 15.62
C HIS A 19 0.44 9.13 15.21
N SER A 20 0.47 10.32 14.63
CA SER A 20 -0.63 10.94 13.91
C SER A 20 -1.46 9.84 13.27
N ILE A 21 -2.70 9.66 13.76
CA ILE A 21 -3.69 8.85 13.08
C ILE A 21 -3.89 9.58 11.75
N GLY A 22 -3.14 9.15 10.73
CA GLY A 22 -3.25 9.65 9.39
C GLY A 22 -4.73 9.59 9.05
N THR A 23 -5.29 10.75 8.71
CA THR A 23 -6.66 10.90 8.21
C THR A 23 -6.96 9.73 7.31
N THR A 24 -7.94 8.89 7.68
CA THR A 24 -8.39 7.78 6.85
C THR A 24 -8.63 8.35 5.46
N PRO A 25 -7.93 7.88 4.40
CA PRO A 25 -8.10 8.46 3.09
C PRO A 25 -9.58 8.34 2.69
N THR A 26 -10.23 9.49 2.57
CA THR A 26 -11.67 9.60 2.27
C THR A 26 -11.98 9.31 0.80
N ARG A 27 -10.96 9.05 -0.02
CA ARG A 27 -11.06 8.80 -1.45
C ARG A 27 -10.06 7.72 -1.85
N ASP A 28 -10.44 6.86 -2.79
CA ASP A 28 -9.52 5.90 -3.39
C ASP A 28 -8.44 6.65 -4.19
N PRO A 29 -7.14 6.43 -3.89
CA PRO A 29 -6.06 7.06 -4.65
C PRO A 29 -6.04 6.59 -6.10
N SER A 30 -5.69 7.51 -7.00
CA SER A 30 -5.47 7.18 -8.41
C SER A 30 -4.01 6.80 -8.62
N VAL A 31 -3.77 5.57 -9.08
CA VAL A 31 -2.46 5.06 -9.48
C VAL A 31 -1.93 5.88 -10.66
N THR A 32 -2.80 6.22 -11.61
CA THR A 32 -2.41 7.07 -12.76
C THR A 32 -2.01 8.46 -12.31
N ALA A 33 -2.75 9.10 -11.40
CA ALA A 33 -2.38 10.42 -10.88
C ALA A 33 -1.06 10.37 -10.09
N LEU A 34 -0.85 9.31 -9.30
CA LEU A 34 0.39 9.08 -8.56
C LEU A 34 1.59 8.93 -9.50
N ALA A 35 1.44 8.17 -10.59
CA ALA A 35 2.48 7.99 -11.60
C ALA A 35 2.86 9.32 -12.27
N LEU A 36 1.87 10.08 -12.74
CA LEU A 36 2.08 11.39 -13.35
C LEU A 36 2.77 12.36 -12.39
N HIS A 37 2.32 12.42 -11.14
CA HIS A 37 2.93 13.26 -10.11
C HIS A 37 4.39 12.86 -9.85
N ALA A 38 4.70 11.57 -9.77
CA ALA A 38 6.06 11.08 -9.57
C ALA A 38 6.98 11.42 -10.75
N ILE A 39 6.51 11.30 -11.99
CA ILE A 39 7.27 11.68 -13.20
C ILE A 39 7.59 13.18 -13.18
N VAL A 40 6.59 14.03 -12.93
CA VAL A 40 6.79 15.48 -12.86
C VAL A 40 7.76 15.85 -11.73
N SER A 41 7.63 15.20 -10.57
CA SER A 41 8.50 15.45 -9.41
C SER A 41 9.93 14.95 -9.59
N ALA A 42 10.15 13.96 -10.45
CA ALA A 42 11.48 13.44 -10.73
C ALA A 42 12.35 14.45 -11.48
N GLY A 43 11.76 15.24 -12.38
CA GLY A 43 12.41 16.27 -13.17
C GLY A 43 12.36 15.98 -14.68
N PRO A 44 12.33 17.02 -15.54
CA PRO A 44 12.19 16.88 -17.00
C PRO A 44 13.35 16.14 -17.69
N GLU A 45 14.52 16.05 -17.04
CA GLU A 45 15.68 15.29 -17.49
C GLU A 45 15.49 13.77 -17.38
N CYS A 46 14.51 13.32 -16.60
CA CYS A 46 14.21 11.91 -16.40
C CYS A 46 13.25 11.44 -17.49
N HIS A 47 13.74 10.68 -18.47
CA HIS A 47 12.92 10.09 -19.53
C HIS A 47 12.10 8.89 -19.01
N ALA A 48 11.07 9.16 -18.19
CA ALA A 48 10.15 8.15 -17.68
C ALA A 48 8.87 8.04 -18.51
N ASP A 49 8.59 6.81 -18.93
CA ASP A 49 7.34 6.43 -19.58
C ASP A 49 6.25 6.12 -18.54
N LEU A 50 5.01 6.55 -18.83
CA LEU A 50 3.88 6.43 -17.91
C LEU A 50 3.52 4.95 -17.65
N ASP A 51 3.50 4.12 -18.69
CA ASP A 51 3.09 2.72 -18.58
C ASP A 51 4.10 1.94 -17.73
N SER A 52 5.39 2.21 -17.93
CA SER A 52 6.47 1.68 -17.10
C SER A 52 6.35 2.05 -15.61
N VAL A 53 6.06 3.32 -15.30
CA VAL A 53 5.90 3.77 -13.91
C VAL A 53 4.64 3.16 -13.29
N MET A 54 3.53 3.13 -14.04
CA MET A 54 2.30 2.47 -13.61
C MET A 54 2.54 0.98 -13.32
N ALA A 55 3.22 0.25 -14.19
CA ALA A 55 3.58 -1.15 -13.95
C ALA A 55 4.43 -1.32 -12.68
N GLY A 56 5.35 -0.39 -12.40
CA GLY A 56 6.09 -0.33 -11.15
C GLY A 56 5.19 -0.20 -9.91
N ILE A 57 4.26 0.74 -9.93
CA ILE A 57 3.30 0.96 -8.82
C ILE A 57 2.41 -0.27 -8.63
N LEU A 58 1.87 -0.84 -9.71
CA LEU A 58 1.00 -2.00 -9.65
C LEU A 58 1.73 -3.25 -9.12
N ARG A 59 3.01 -3.44 -9.47
CA ARG A 59 3.85 -4.51 -8.88
C ARG A 59 4.03 -4.31 -7.38
N MET A 60 4.37 -3.10 -6.94
CA MET A 60 4.49 -2.78 -5.51
C MET A 60 3.18 -3.01 -4.76
N ALA A 61 2.06 -2.55 -5.33
CA ALA A 61 0.73 -2.76 -4.79
C ALA A 61 0.39 -4.26 -4.68
N ASN A 62 0.64 -5.04 -5.73
CA ASN A 62 0.39 -6.48 -5.74
C ASN A 62 1.14 -7.21 -4.61
N THR A 63 2.43 -6.91 -4.43
CA THR A 63 3.24 -7.48 -3.35
C THR A 63 2.61 -7.21 -1.99
N ARG A 64 2.17 -5.96 -1.73
CA ARG A 64 1.52 -5.60 -0.47
C ARG A 64 0.17 -6.29 -0.29
N ILE A 65 -0.67 -6.27 -1.32
CA ILE A 65 -2.00 -6.89 -1.32
C ILE A 65 -1.88 -8.39 -1.03
N HIS A 66 -0.94 -9.08 -1.68
CA HIS A 66 -0.69 -10.50 -1.46
C HIS A 66 -0.33 -10.79 0.01
N HIS A 67 0.56 -9.99 0.61
CA HIS A 67 0.91 -10.13 2.02
C HIS A 67 -0.29 -9.90 2.95
N TRP A 68 -1.12 -8.89 2.68
CA TRP A 68 -2.28 -8.60 3.52
C TRP A 68 -3.37 -9.67 3.41
N PHE A 69 -3.67 -10.18 2.21
CA PHE A 69 -4.59 -11.29 2.05
C PHE A 69 -4.05 -12.60 2.64
N ALA A 70 -2.74 -12.87 2.54
CA ALA A 70 -2.12 -14.01 3.21
C ALA A 70 -2.30 -13.94 4.74
N ALA A 71 -2.11 -12.76 5.35
CA ALA A 71 -2.34 -12.56 6.79
C ALA A 71 -3.81 -12.77 7.20
N LEU A 72 -4.74 -12.54 6.28
CA LEU A 72 -6.17 -12.81 6.45
C LEU A 72 -6.57 -14.25 6.11
N HIS A 73 -5.62 -15.12 5.72
CA HIS A 73 -5.85 -16.49 5.26
C HIS A 73 -6.74 -16.58 4.00
N ARG A 74 -6.51 -15.66 3.05
CA ARG A 74 -7.33 -15.46 1.83
C ARG A 74 -6.50 -15.50 0.54
N PRO A 75 -5.84 -16.62 0.22
CA PRO A 75 -4.93 -16.71 -0.92
C PRO A 75 -5.65 -16.58 -2.28
N ALA A 76 -6.89 -17.06 -2.39
CA ALA A 76 -7.66 -16.98 -3.62
C ALA A 76 -7.93 -15.52 -4.05
N GLU A 77 -8.15 -14.63 -3.08
CA GLU A 77 -8.31 -13.19 -3.34
C GLU A 77 -6.99 -12.54 -3.76
N ALA A 78 -5.85 -12.98 -3.21
CA ALA A 78 -4.53 -12.51 -3.63
C ALA A 78 -4.23 -12.89 -5.09
N GLU A 79 -4.47 -14.15 -5.45
CA GLU A 79 -4.30 -14.66 -6.82
C GLU A 79 -5.21 -13.93 -7.81
N PHE A 80 -6.50 -13.77 -7.45
CA PHE A 80 -7.44 -13.05 -8.28
C PHE A 80 -7.02 -11.60 -8.54
N VAL A 81 -6.51 -10.90 -7.52
CA VAL A 81 -5.99 -9.53 -7.72
C VAL A 81 -4.75 -9.56 -8.60
N ALA A 82 -3.80 -10.47 -8.38
CA ALA A 82 -2.61 -10.58 -9.22
C ALA A 82 -2.96 -10.76 -10.70
N ASP A 83 -3.93 -11.63 -11.00
CA ASP A 83 -4.44 -11.84 -12.36
C ASP A 83 -5.13 -10.59 -12.91
N MET A 84 -5.91 -9.88 -12.09
CA MET A 84 -6.58 -8.64 -12.50
C MET A 84 -5.58 -7.55 -12.93
N LEU A 85 -4.49 -7.37 -12.18
CA LEU A 85 -3.54 -6.28 -12.38
C LEU A 85 -2.73 -6.39 -13.68
N VAL A 86 -2.59 -7.60 -14.24
CA VAL A 86 -1.83 -7.85 -15.48
C VAL A 86 -2.71 -7.86 -16.73
N ARG A 87 -4.03 -7.68 -16.58
CA ARG A 87 -4.94 -7.67 -17.72
C ARG A 87 -4.74 -6.40 -18.59
N PRO A 88 -4.84 -6.52 -19.92
CA PRO A 88 -4.68 -5.38 -20.82
C PRO A 88 -5.81 -4.34 -20.68
N ASP A 89 -6.97 -4.75 -20.19
CA ASP A 89 -8.13 -3.89 -19.91
C ASP A 89 -8.17 -3.41 -18.45
N PHE A 90 -7.07 -3.54 -17.71
CA PHE A 90 -7.01 -3.11 -16.31
C PHE A 90 -7.31 -1.62 -16.15
N ASN A 91 -8.18 -1.31 -15.20
CA ASN A 91 -8.48 0.03 -14.73
C ASN A 91 -8.47 0.01 -13.19
N GLU A 92 -7.86 1.01 -12.57
CA GLU A 92 -7.81 1.16 -11.11
C GLU A 92 -9.19 1.09 -10.42
N GLN A 93 -10.26 1.52 -11.11
CA GLN A 93 -11.63 1.39 -10.59
C GLN A 93 -12.08 -0.07 -10.42
N MET A 94 -11.56 -1.00 -11.23
CA MET A 94 -11.83 -2.44 -11.08
C MET A 94 -11.25 -2.98 -9.77
N LEU A 95 -10.03 -2.55 -9.44
CA LEU A 95 -9.36 -2.91 -8.18
C LEU A 95 -10.14 -2.39 -6.98
N TRP A 96 -10.46 -1.09 -6.98
CA TRP A 96 -11.22 -0.47 -5.88
C TRP A 96 -12.62 -1.05 -5.73
N GLY A 97 -13.30 -1.33 -6.85
CA GLY A 97 -14.59 -2.00 -6.87
C GLY A 97 -14.54 -3.40 -6.27
N TYR A 98 -13.54 -4.20 -6.64
CA TYR A 98 -13.34 -5.53 -6.07
C TYR A 98 -13.07 -5.49 -4.56
N LEU A 99 -12.25 -4.54 -4.11
CA LEU A 99 -11.89 -4.40 -2.71
C LEU A 99 -13.00 -3.77 -1.84
N ASN A 100 -14.14 -3.36 -2.43
CA ASN A 100 -15.30 -2.81 -1.70
C ASN A 100 -16.25 -3.87 -1.12
N GLY A 101 -15.91 -5.16 -1.22
CA GLY A 101 -16.79 -6.24 -0.82
C GLY A 101 -16.86 -6.46 0.68
N ASP A 102 -16.55 -7.68 1.10
CA ASP A 102 -16.62 -8.12 2.49
C ASP A 102 -15.55 -7.43 3.38
N PRO A 103 -15.62 -7.57 4.73
CA PRO A 103 -14.75 -6.86 5.66
C PRO A 103 -13.24 -7.05 5.42
N GLY A 104 -12.80 -8.23 4.99
CA GLY A 104 -11.38 -8.48 4.73
C GLY A 104 -10.88 -7.71 3.51
N LYS A 105 -11.70 -7.60 2.46
CA LYS A 105 -11.40 -6.80 1.28
C LYS A 105 -11.38 -5.31 1.58
N VAL A 106 -12.34 -4.84 2.38
CA VAL A 106 -12.39 -3.43 2.83
C VAL A 106 -11.17 -3.09 3.71
N GLN A 107 -10.68 -4.03 4.51
CA GLN A 107 -9.42 -3.84 5.25
C GLN A 107 -8.24 -3.67 4.31
N VAL A 108 -8.08 -4.55 3.32
CA VAL A 108 -7.03 -4.45 2.29
C VAL A 108 -7.15 -3.14 1.50
N ARG A 109 -8.37 -2.71 1.15
CA ARG A 109 -8.62 -1.42 0.50
C ARG A 109 -8.05 -0.25 1.28
N ARG A 110 -8.34 -0.19 2.58
CA ARG A 110 -7.86 0.89 3.45
C ARG A 110 -6.34 0.88 3.57
N GLN A 111 -5.73 -0.29 3.74
CA GLN A 111 -4.29 -0.44 3.80
C GLN A 111 -3.62 -0.03 2.48
N LEU A 112 -4.22 -0.41 1.35
CA LEU A 112 -3.71 -0.03 0.03
C LEU A 112 -3.81 1.47 -0.20
N ALA A 113 -4.94 2.10 0.13
CA ALA A 113 -5.12 3.54 0.01
C ALA A 113 -4.08 4.29 0.85
N GLN A 114 -3.92 3.91 2.11
CA GLN A 114 -2.89 4.50 3.00
C GLN A 114 -1.47 4.29 2.47
N PHE A 115 -1.17 3.12 1.91
CA PHE A 115 0.13 2.84 1.32
C PHE A 115 0.41 3.74 0.12
N LEU A 116 -0.54 3.84 -0.83
CA LEU A 116 -0.38 4.66 -2.04
C LEU A 116 -0.31 6.17 -1.74
N ASP A 117 -1.01 6.63 -0.70
CA ASP A 117 -0.96 8.03 -0.25
C ASP A 117 0.28 8.36 0.60
N SER A 118 1.12 7.36 0.93
CA SER A 118 2.27 7.59 1.79
C SER A 118 3.40 8.34 1.09
N ASP A 119 4.03 9.28 1.80
CA ASP A 119 5.22 10.00 1.35
C ASP A 119 6.36 9.03 0.98
N LEU A 120 6.45 7.88 1.66
CA LEU A 120 7.43 6.85 1.37
C LEU A 120 7.26 6.29 -0.04
N VAL A 121 6.03 5.98 -0.46
CA VAL A 121 5.78 5.50 -1.83
C VAL A 121 6.16 6.58 -2.83
N GLN A 122 5.81 7.84 -2.57
CA GLN A 122 6.21 8.95 -3.46
C GLN A 122 7.74 9.07 -3.57
N GLN A 123 8.47 9.01 -2.47
CA GLN A 123 9.93 9.07 -2.45
C GLN A 123 10.57 7.89 -3.20
N ILE A 124 10.04 6.68 -3.02
CA ILE A 124 10.51 5.48 -3.72
C ILE A 124 10.30 5.64 -5.23
N LEU A 125 9.12 6.10 -5.66
CA LEU A 125 8.80 6.25 -7.08
C LEU A 125 9.69 7.31 -7.73
N VAL A 126 9.80 8.49 -7.13
CA VAL A 126 10.66 9.58 -7.62
C VAL A 126 12.13 9.14 -7.66
N GLY A 127 12.60 8.46 -6.60
CA GLY A 127 13.97 7.93 -6.54
C GLY A 127 14.24 6.88 -7.63
N SER A 128 13.29 5.97 -7.86
CA SER A 128 13.37 4.94 -8.90
C SER A 128 13.45 5.56 -10.31
N ILE A 129 12.63 6.57 -10.58
CA ILE A 129 12.62 7.29 -11.86
C ILE A 129 13.96 7.99 -12.11
N ARG A 130 14.48 8.72 -11.11
CA ARG A 130 15.78 9.41 -11.22
C ARG A 130 16.95 8.46 -11.47
N GLN A 131 16.83 7.19 -11.07
CA GLN A 131 17.85 6.17 -11.29
C GLN A 131 17.71 5.44 -12.64
N GLY A 132 16.61 5.65 -13.38
CA GLY A 132 16.36 4.97 -14.66
C GLY A 132 15.79 3.55 -14.54
N ASN A 133 15.35 3.13 -13.34
CA ASN A 133 14.90 1.76 -13.07
C ASN A 133 13.51 1.42 -13.66
N HIS A 134 12.87 2.37 -14.35
CA HIS A 134 11.57 2.22 -14.99
C HIS A 134 11.63 1.69 -16.44
N SER A 135 12.83 1.55 -17.02
CA SER A 135 13.02 1.35 -18.47
C SER A 135 13.02 -0.11 -18.95
N SER A 136 12.60 -1.08 -18.12
CA SER A 136 12.81 -2.52 -18.41
C SER A 136 11.54 -3.30 -18.74
#